data_AF-A0A7J8YJE7-F1
#
_entry.id   AF-A0A7J8YJE7-F1
#
_cell.length_a   1.000
_cell.length_b   1.000
_cell.length_c   1.000
_cell.angle_alpha   90.00
_cell.angle_beta   90.00
_cell.angle_gamma   90.00
#
_symmetry.space_group_name_H-M   'P 1'
#
loop_
_entity.id
_entity.type
_entity.pdbx_description
1 polymer ?
#
loop_
_entity_poly.entity_id
_entity_poly.type
_entity_poly.pdbx_seq_one_letter_code
_entity_poly.pdbx_strand_id
1 'polypeptide(L)' 'MDPYDIPKAIKVLNSMSEEVPEASLLYFFSPKLLLNKDKLITLLSINPKIRALWLKMEMDDS' A
#
# COMPACT_ATOMS: atom_id res chain seq x y z
N MET A 1 1.29 -18.20 -10.14
CA MET A 1 2.19 -17.19 -9.53
C MET A 1 1.37 -16.48 -8.47
N ASP A 2 1.71 -16.71 -7.21
CA ASP A 2 0.92 -16.22 -6.08
C ASP A 2 0.97 -14.67 -6.03
N PRO A 3 -0.15 -13.96 -6.16
CA PRO A 3 -0.17 -12.50 -6.03
C PRO A 3 0.21 -12.03 -4.62
N TYR A 4 0.27 -12.93 -3.63
CA TYR A 4 0.73 -12.69 -2.26
C TYR A 4 2.21 -12.96 -2.06
N ASP A 5 3.02 -12.98 -3.11
CA ASP A 5 4.47 -13.10 -2.98
C ASP A 5 4.97 -11.93 -2.12
N ILE A 6 5.04 -12.15 -0.81
CA ILE A 6 5.37 -11.17 0.23
C ILE A 6 6.63 -10.37 -0.17
N PRO A 7 7.67 -10.99 -0.77
CA PRO A 7 8.81 -10.24 -1.29
C PRO A 7 8.44 -9.18 -2.35
N LYS A 8 7.51 -9.48 -3.26
CA LYS A 8 7.05 -8.53 -4.29
C LYS A 8 6.24 -7.39 -3.69
N ALA A 9 5.41 -7.70 -2.70
CA ALA A 9 4.58 -6.72 -2.02
C ALA A 9 5.43 -5.77 -1.15
N ILE A 10 6.43 -6.30 -0.44
CA ILE A 10 7.46 -5.51 0.26
C ILE A 10 8.24 -4.64 -0.73
N LYS A 11 8.58 -5.16 -1.91
CA LYS A 11 9.30 -4.38 -2.94
C LYS A 11 8.47 -3.19 -3.45
N VAL A 12 7.15 -3.36 -3.59
CA VAL A 12 6.23 -2.26 -3.95
C VAL A 12 6.13 -1.24 -2.80
N LEU A 13 6.01 -1.71 -1.55
CA LEU A 13 6.01 -0.84 -0.37
C LEU A 13 7.28 0.01 -0.28
N ASN A 14 8.44 -0.61 -0.40
CA ASN A 14 9.72 0.10 -0.37
C ASN A 14 9.88 1.07 -1.54
N SER A 15 9.28 0.79 -2.71
CA SER A 15 9.27 1.76 -3.82
C SER A 15 8.41 3.00 -3.55
N MET A 16 7.48 2.91 -2.60
CA MET A 16 6.67 4.04 -2.16
C MET A 16 7.30 4.79 -0.98
N SER A 17 8.48 4.40 -0.48
CA SER A 17 9.12 5.05 0.68
C SER A 17 9.44 6.54 0.44
N GLU A 18 9.63 6.92 -0.83
CA GLU A 18 9.81 8.31 -1.26
C GLU A 18 8.53 9.14 -1.13
N GLU A 19 7.36 8.51 -1.28
CA GLU A 19 6.04 9.14 -1.25
C GLU A 19 5.36 9.01 0.13
N VAL A 20 5.66 7.93 0.84
CA VAL A 20 5.11 7.55 2.14
C VAL A 20 6.28 7.15 3.04
N PRO A 21 6.66 8.00 4.02
CA PRO A 21 7.80 7.71 4.89
C PRO A 21 7.63 6.36 5.60
N GLU A 22 8.70 5.56 5.70
CA GLU A 22 8.66 4.25 6.38
C GLU A 22 8.19 4.34 7.84
N ALA A 23 8.48 5.45 8.51
CA ALA A 23 8.02 5.73 9.88
C ALA A 23 6.55 6.19 9.97
N SER A 24 5.84 6.32 8.84
CA SER A 24 4.46 6.76 8.83
C SER A 24 3.50 5.61 9.14
N LEU A 25 2.39 5.94 9.80
CA LEU A 25 1.30 4.98 10.02
C LEU A 25 0.74 4.40 8.71
N LEU A 26 0.83 5.16 7.62
CA LEU A 26 0.45 4.74 6.27
C LEU A 26 1.31 3.58 5.75
N TYR A 27 2.61 3.60 6.04
CA TYR A 27 3.53 2.50 5.71
C TYR A 27 3.21 1.23 6.51
N PHE A 28 2.80 1.36 7.77
CA PHE A 28 2.38 0.21 8.59
C PHE A 28 0.98 -0.31 8.23
N PHE A 29 0.11 0.54 7.69
CA PHE A 29 -1.24 0.17 7.28
C PHE A 29 -1.27 -0.55 5.91
N SER A 30 -0.37 -0.19 5.00
CA SER A 30 -0.32 -0.77 3.67
C SER A 30 -0.02 -2.29 3.63
N PRO A 31 0.73 -2.91 4.57
CA PRO A 31 0.77 -4.36 4.76
C PRO A 31 -0.58 -5.02 5.07
N LYS A 32 -1.49 -4.35 5.79
CA LYS A 32 -2.85 -4.89 6.01
C LYS A 32 -3.66 -4.89 4.71
N LEU A 33 -3.40 -3.95 3.82
CA LEU A 33 -4.00 -3.90 2.48
C LEU A 33 -3.47 -4.98 1.56
N LEU A 34 -2.21 -5.42 1.73
CA LEU A 34 -1.65 -6.57 1.00
C LEU A 34 -2.37 -7.88 1.32
N LEU A 35 -2.97 -8.00 2.52
CA LEU A 35 -3.77 -9.17 2.91
C LEU A 35 -5.16 -9.18 2.25
N ASN A 36 -5.60 -8.05 1.68
CA ASN A 36 -6.85 -7.94 0.95
C ASN A 36 -6.56 -7.73 -0.56
N LYS A 37 -6.79 -8.80 -1.34
CA LYS A 37 -6.49 -8.82 -2.77
C LYS A 37 -7.14 -7.69 -3.56
N ASP A 38 -8.38 -7.33 -3.26
CA ASP A 38 -9.11 -6.31 -3.99
C ASP A 38 -8.59 -4.91 -3.69
N LYS A 39 -8.25 -4.66 -2.41
CA LYS A 39 -7.63 -3.41 -1.98
C LYS A 39 -6.20 -3.26 -2.52
N LEU A 40 -5.44 -4.35 -2.60
CA LEU A 40 -4.13 -4.36 -3.25
C LEU A 40 -4.20 -4.02 -4.74
N ILE A 41 -5.11 -4.65 -5.49
CA ILE A 41 -5.32 -4.35 -6.91
C ILE A 41 -5.69 -2.86 -7.08
N THR A 42 -6.57 -2.34 -6.22
CA THR A 42 -6.97 -0.94 -6.21
C THR A 42 -5.76 -0.03 -5.97
N LEU A 43 -4.96 -0.29 -4.93
CA LEU A 43 -3.74 0.47 -4.61
C LEU A 43 -2.76 0.51 -5.78
N LEU A 44 -2.53 -0.64 -6.44
CA LEU A 44 -1.62 -0.75 -7.58
C LEU A 44 -2.14 0.00 -8.83
N SER A 45 -3.47 0.06 -9.02
CA SER A 45 -4.10 0.76 -10.13
C SER A 45 -4.14 2.28 -9.98
N ILE A 46 -3.98 2.79 -8.74
CA ILE A 46 -4.00 4.22 -8.45
C ILE A 46 -2.65 4.85 -8.82
N ASN A 47 -2.71 6.06 -9.40
CA ASN A 47 -1.54 6.88 -9.70
C ASN A 47 -0.69 7.10 -8.43
N PRO A 48 0.65 6.97 -8.49
CA PRO A 48 1.52 7.14 -7.32
C PRO A 48 1.24 8.42 -6.51
N LYS A 49 1.03 9.56 -7.19
CA LYS A 49 0.70 10.85 -6.55
C LYS A 49 -0.58 10.85 -5.69
N ILE A 50 -1.50 9.93 -5.97
CA ILE A 50 -2.82 9.84 -5.31
C ILE A 50 -2.84 8.70 -4.28
N ARG A 51 -1.87 7.76 -4.31
CA ARG A 51 -1.82 6.61 -3.39
C ARG A 51 -1.75 7.02 -1.93
N ALA A 52 -0.93 8.02 -1.60
CA ALA A 52 -0.82 8.51 -0.22
C ALA A 52 -2.15 9.06 0.31
N LEU A 53 -2.94 9.73 -0.53
CA LEU A 53 -4.25 10.27 -0.15
C LEU A 53 -5.29 9.16 0.05
N TRP A 54 -5.30 8.17 -0.85
CA TRP A 54 -6.18 7.02 -0.75
C TRP A 54 -5.88 6.17 0.49
N LEU A 55 -4.59 5.90 0.76
CA LEU A 55 -4.14 5.21 1.97
C LEU A 55 -4.59 5.92 3.25
N LYS A 56 -4.62 7.27 3.23
CA LYS A 56 -5.10 8.06 4.36
C LYS A 56 -6.61 7.91 4.57
N MET A 57 -7.41 7.97 3.51
CA MET A 57 -8.86 7.72 3.61
C MET A 57 -9.17 6.31 4.10
N GLU A 58 -8.46 5.30 3.58
CA GLU A 58 -8.66 3.91 3.97
C GLU A 58 -8.28 3.63 5.44
N MET A 59 -7.35 4.41 6.00
CA MET A 59 -7.04 4.38 7.43
C MET A 59 -8.13 5.04 8.29
N ASP A 60 -8.67 6.17 7.85
CA ASP A 60 -9.69 6.92 8.59
C ASP A 60 -11.05 6.20 8.61
N ASP A 61 -11.34 5.39 7.58
CA ASP A 61 -12.55 4.54 7.48
C ASP A 61 -12.45 3.20 8.26
N SER A 62 -11.29 2.86 8.82
CA SER A 62 -11.01 1.58 9.50
C SER A 62 -10.95 1.66 11.02
#